data_AF-A0A939F468-F1
#
_entry.id   AF-A0A939F468-F1
#
_cell.length_a   1.000
_cell.length_b   1.000
_cell.length_c   1.000
_cell.angle_alpha   90.00
_cell.angle_beta   90.00
_cell.angle_gamma   90.00
#
_symmetry.space_group_name_H-M   'P 1'
#
loop_
_entity.id
_entity.type
_entity.pdbx_description
1 polymer ?
#
loop_
_entity_poly.entity_id
_entity_poly.type
_entity_poly.pdbx_seq_one_letter_code
_entity_poly.pdbx_strand_id
1 'polypeptide(L)'
;MPGAHRAPGPGPPHERERSMFTAAFWKATAERAVRTFAQSLAAVLVAGATSLIDVEWRAAFATAGLATLLAVLTAIGASGVGREGPGLTETTDR
;
A
#
# COMPACT_ATOMS: atom_id res chain seq x y z
N MET A 1 34.54 -33.25 -20.98
CA MET A 1 33.51 -33.46 -19.94
C MET A 1 32.35 -32.52 -20.24
N PRO A 2 31.15 -33.03 -20.60
CA PRO A 2 30.02 -32.19 -21.01
C PRO A 2 29.41 -31.48 -19.79
N GLY A 3 29.15 -30.18 -19.90
CA GLY A 3 28.54 -29.37 -18.86
C GLY A 3 27.08 -29.77 -18.62
N ALA A 4 26.78 -30.20 -17.40
CA ALA A 4 25.43 -30.52 -16.96
C ALA A 4 24.59 -29.22 -16.89
N HIS A 5 23.66 -29.06 -17.82
CA HIS A 5 22.68 -27.98 -17.81
C HIS A 5 21.71 -28.21 -16.64
N ARG A 6 21.92 -27.50 -15.53
CA ARG A 6 21.05 -27.53 -14.35
C ARG A 6 19.69 -26.92 -14.73
N ALA A 7 18.61 -27.67 -14.53
CA ALA A 7 17.25 -27.19 -14.73
C ALA A 7 16.91 -26.02 -13.76
N PRO A 8 16.09 -25.04 -14.18
CA PRO A 8 15.65 -23.97 -13.31
C PRO A 8 14.86 -24.53 -12.12
N GLY A 9 15.26 -24.16 -10.89
CA GLY A 9 14.58 -24.58 -9.67
C GLY A 9 13.19 -23.95 -9.52
N PRO A 10 12.33 -24.51 -8.64
CA PRO A 10 11.01 -23.93 -8.38
C PRO A 10 11.15 -22.48 -7.90
N GLY A 11 10.35 -21.60 -8.48
CA GLY A 11 10.28 -20.19 -8.11
C GLY A 11 9.99 -20.02 -6.61
N PRO A 12 10.50 -18.96 -5.97
CA PRO A 12 10.50 -18.86 -4.53
C PRO A 12 9.08 -18.60 -3.96
N PRO A 13 8.79 -19.06 -2.73
CA PRO A 13 7.44 -19.15 -2.17
C PRO A 13 6.68 -17.82 -2.05
N HIS A 14 7.37 -16.68 -2.04
CA HIS A 14 6.80 -15.34 -1.86
C HIS A 14 5.96 -14.82 -3.04
N GLU A 15 5.95 -15.49 -4.20
CA GLU A 15 5.06 -15.12 -5.30
C GLU A 15 3.58 -15.40 -4.98
N ARG A 16 3.28 -16.37 -4.11
CA ARG A 16 1.90 -16.74 -3.74
C ARG A 16 1.27 -15.81 -2.70
N GLU A 17 2.06 -15.02 -1.99
CA GLU A 17 1.61 -14.15 -0.90
C GLU A 17 1.09 -12.78 -1.38
N ARG A 18 1.37 -12.39 -2.63
CA ARG A 18 1.04 -11.04 -3.16
C ARG A 18 -0.35 -10.92 -3.78
N SER A 19 -1.23 -11.91 -3.61
CA SER A 19 -2.58 -11.87 -4.16
C SER A 19 -3.51 -10.99 -3.32
N MET A 20 -4.30 -10.11 -3.97
CA MET A 20 -5.32 -9.28 -3.32
C MET A 20 -6.44 -10.09 -2.64
N PHE A 21 -6.55 -11.38 -2.94
CA PHE A 21 -7.53 -12.26 -2.30
C PHE A 21 -7.04 -12.85 -0.97
N THR A 22 -5.83 -12.51 -0.53
CA THR A 22 -5.26 -13.00 0.72
C THR A 22 -5.66 -12.13 1.90
N ALA A 23 -5.83 -12.75 3.08
CA ALA A 23 -6.05 -12.02 4.33
C ALA A 23 -4.87 -11.08 4.67
N ALA A 24 -3.64 -11.44 4.28
CA ALA A 24 -2.45 -10.62 4.50
C ALA A 24 -2.54 -9.28 3.75
N PHE A 25 -2.95 -9.30 2.47
CA PHE A 25 -3.17 -8.08 1.68
C PHE A 25 -4.21 -7.16 2.33
N TRP A 26 -5.36 -7.71 2.72
CA TRP A 26 -6.43 -6.92 3.32
C TRP A 26 -6.07 -6.38 4.70
N LYS A 27 -5.30 -7.11 5.50
CA LYS A 27 -4.77 -6.61 6.78
C LYS A 27 -3.84 -5.40 6.57
N ALA A 28 -2.88 -5.51 5.66
CA ALA A 28 -1.98 -4.42 5.33
C ALA A 28 -2.71 -3.21 4.72
N THR A 29 -3.71 -3.48 3.87
CA THR A 29 -4.55 -2.43 3.25
C THR A 29 -5.39 -1.72 4.29
N ALA A 30 -5.99 -2.44 5.24
CA ALA A 30 -6.78 -1.86 6.33
C ALA A 30 -5.93 -0.98 7.25
N GLU A 31 -4.73 -1.44 7.64
CA GLU A 31 -3.81 -0.64 8.45
C GLU A 31 -3.46 0.69 7.74
N ARG A 32 -3.14 0.63 6.45
CA ARG A 32 -2.85 1.82 5.64
C ARG A 32 -4.07 2.72 5.50
N ALA A 33 -5.24 2.16 5.24
CA ALA A 33 -6.49 2.90 5.12
C ALA A 33 -6.82 3.67 6.41
N VAL A 34 -6.72 3.03 7.57
CA VAL A 34 -6.95 3.67 8.88
C VAL A 34 -5.91 4.77 9.13
N ARG A 35 -4.64 4.51 8.81
CA ARG A 35 -3.58 5.51 8.94
C ARG A 35 -3.85 6.73 8.04
N THR A 36 -4.22 6.51 6.79
CA THR A 36 -4.58 7.58 5.85
C THR A 36 -5.79 8.36 6.34
N PHE A 37 -6.84 7.68 6.82
CA PHE A 37 -8.01 8.33 7.40
C PHE A 37 -7.62 9.28 8.54
N ALA A 38 -6.87 8.77 9.52
CA ALA A 38 -6.46 9.55 10.69
C ALA A 38 -5.59 10.74 10.29
N GLN A 39 -4.61 10.53 9.40
CA GLN A 39 -3.71 11.58 8.93
C GLN A 39 -4.45 12.67 8.13
N SER A 40 -5.35 12.27 7.23
CA SER A 40 -6.14 13.23 6.43
C SER A 40 -7.16 13.98 7.28
N LEU A 41 -7.82 13.30 8.22
CA LEU A 41 -8.73 13.95 9.15
C LEU A 41 -7.98 14.97 10.01
N ALA A 42 -6.84 14.59 10.60
CA ALA A 42 -6.01 15.49 11.39
C ALA A 42 -5.56 16.70 10.56
N ALA A 43 -5.15 16.51 9.30
CA ALA A 43 -4.75 17.60 8.42
C ALA A 43 -5.89 18.61 8.18
N VAL A 44 -7.11 18.15 7.90
CA VAL A 44 -8.27 19.03 7.67
C VAL A 44 -8.65 19.76 8.95
N LEU A 45 -8.63 19.07 10.10
CA LEU A 45 -8.90 19.68 11.39
C LEU A 45 -7.87 20.77 11.72
N VAL A 46 -6.57 20.50 11.54
CA VAL A 46 -5.53 21.51 11.80
C VAL A 46 -5.62 22.70 10.83
N ALA A 47 -6.02 22.46 9.58
CA ALA A 47 -6.11 23.52 8.57
C ALA A 47 -7.34 24.44 8.74
N GLY A 48 -8.46 23.91 9.23
CA GLY A 48 -9.75 24.61 9.23
C GLY A 48 -10.43 24.79 10.58
N ALA A 49 -10.00 24.08 11.63
CA ALA A 49 -10.64 24.17 12.94
C ALA A 49 -10.05 25.30 13.79
N THR A 50 -10.92 26.15 14.32
CA THR A 50 -10.60 27.14 15.37
C THR A 50 -11.03 26.66 16.76
N SER A 51 -11.98 25.73 16.82
CA SER A 51 -12.46 25.04 18.02
C SER A 51 -12.92 23.63 17.66
N LEU A 52 -13.06 22.72 18.65
CA LEU A 52 -13.53 21.34 18.40
C LEU A 52 -15.03 21.28 18.05
N ILE A 53 -15.80 22.27 18.49
CA ILE A 53 -17.27 22.28 18.33
C ILE A 53 -17.67 22.94 17.01
N ASP A 54 -16.92 23.94 16.55
CA ASP A 54 -17.20 24.68 15.30
C ASP A 54 -16.62 23.99 14.05
N VAL A 55 -16.12 22.77 14.18
CA VAL A 55 -15.63 22.00 13.02
C VAL A 55 -16.79 21.65 12.10
N GLU A 56 -16.63 21.91 10.81
CA GLU A 56 -17.49 21.36 9.75
C GLU A 56 -17.23 19.85 9.58
N TRP A 57 -17.73 19.04 10.53
CA TRP A 57 -17.49 17.60 10.62
C TRP A 57 -17.86 16.85 9.35
N ARG A 58 -18.93 17.28 8.68
CA ARG A 58 -19.37 16.68 7.41
C ARG A 58 -18.28 16.79 6.35
N ALA A 59 -17.67 17.96 6.19
CA ALA A 59 -16.60 18.16 5.23
C ALA A 59 -15.33 17.40 5.66
N ALA A 60 -14.96 17.46 6.94
CA ALA A 60 -13.78 16.78 7.47
C ALA A 60 -13.82 15.26 7.25
N PHE A 61 -14.94 14.61 7.58
CA PHE A 61 -15.11 13.18 7.34
C PHE A 61 -15.23 12.83 5.86
N ALA A 62 -15.86 13.68 5.03
CA ALA A 62 -15.92 13.46 3.60
C ALA A 62 -14.52 13.47 2.95
N THR A 63 -13.68 14.44 3.32
CA THR A 63 -12.31 14.54 2.81
C THR A 63 -11.44 13.38 3.29
N ALA A 64 -11.47 13.05 4.58
CA ALA A 64 -10.73 11.90 5.11
C ALA A 64 -11.20 10.57 4.50
N GLY A 65 -12.51 10.42 4.31
CA GLY A 65 -13.12 9.27 3.63
C GLY A 65 -12.66 9.13 2.18
N LEU A 66 -12.60 10.23 1.42
CA LEU A 66 -12.09 10.23 0.05
C LEU A 66 -10.61 9.81 0.00
N ALA A 67 -9.76 10.36 0.88
CA ALA A 67 -8.35 9.97 0.94
C ALA A 67 -8.18 8.48 1.27
N THR A 68 -9.01 7.96 2.18
CA THR A 68 -9.03 6.54 2.56
C THR A 68 -9.45 5.66 1.39
N LEU A 69 -10.51 6.06 0.67
CA LEU A 69 -10.96 5.36 -0.54
C LEU A 69 -9.84 5.30 -1.59
N LEU A 70 -9.15 6.42 -1.83
CA LEU A 70 -8.02 6.47 -2.75
C LEU A 70 -6.87 5.55 -2.31
N ALA A 71 -6.56 5.47 -1.01
CA ALA A 71 -5.55 4.55 -0.49
C ALA A 71 -5.90 3.09 -0.77
N VAL A 72 -7.17 2.70 -0.60
CA VAL A 72 -7.64 1.34 -0.92
C VAL A 72 -7.57 1.07 -2.42
N LEU A 73 -8.06 1.99 -3.26
CA LEU A 73 -7.99 1.85 -4.72
C LEU A 73 -6.54 1.75 -5.22
N THR A 74 -5.63 2.51 -4.62
CA THR A 74 -4.19 2.45 -4.92
C THR A 74 -3.59 1.10 -4.54
N ALA A 75 -3.97 0.55 -3.38
CA ALA A 75 -3.51 -0.79 -2.97
C ALA A 75 -4.01 -1.88 -3.94
N ILE A 76 -5.26 -1.79 -4.40
CA ILE A 76 -5.82 -2.70 -5.40
C ILE A 76 -5.07 -2.56 -6.73
N GLY A 77 -4.88 -1.33 -7.23
CA GLY A 77 -4.15 -1.08 -8.48
C GLY A 77 -2.70 -1.56 -8.43
N ALA A 78 -2.05 -1.47 -7.27
CA ALA A 78 -0.68 -1.96 -7.07
C ALA A 78 -0.58 -3.48 -6.93
N SER A 79 -1.67 -4.18 -6.57
CA SER A 79 -1.63 -5.63 -6.29
C SER A 79 -1.27 -6.53 -7.49
N GLY A 80 -1.31 -5.99 -8.72
CA GLY A 80 -0.87 -6.67 -9.95
C GLY A 80 0.44 -6.14 -10.55
N VAL A 81 1.01 -5.06 -10.01
CA VAL A 81 2.25 -4.45 -10.52
C VAL A 81 3.43 -5.08 -9.77
N GLY A 82 3.97 -6.16 -10.33
CA GLY A 82 5.06 -6.89 -9.70
C GLY A 82 5.82 -7.83 -10.63
N ARG A 83 6.51 -7.29 -11.64
CA ARG A 83 7.85 -7.70 -12.09
C ARG A 83 8.64 -6.49 -12.63
N GLU A 84 9.96 -6.53 -12.41
CA GLU A 84 11.05 -5.58 -12.72
C GLU A 84 11.17 -4.37 -11.78
N GLY A 85 12.30 -4.12 -11.09
CA GLY A 85 13.64 -4.73 -11.09
C GLY A 85 14.41 -4.21 -9.85
N PRO A 86 15.71 -4.52 -9.68
CA PRO A 86 16.47 -4.09 -8.50
C PRO A 86 16.33 -2.58 -8.37
N GLY A 87 16.16 -2.09 -7.15
CA GLY A 87 16.12 -0.66 -6.91
C GLY A 87 17.29 0.03 -7.63
N LEU A 88 17.15 1.30 -7.98
CA LEU A 88 18.18 2.14 -8.63
C LEU A 88 19.52 2.23 -7.86
N THR A 89 19.75 1.37 -6.87
CA THR A 89 20.93 1.27 -6.00
C THR A 89 21.43 -0.16 -5.77
N GLU A 90 20.81 -1.22 -6.31
CA GLU A 90 21.30 -2.60 -6.10
C GLU A 90 21.99 -3.18 -7.34
N THR A 91 23.21 -2.70 -7.56
CA THR A 91 24.30 -3.52 -8.10
C THR A 91 25.08 -4.09 -6.91
N THR A 92 24.69 -5.27 -6.43
CA THR A 92 25.58 -6.07 -5.56
C THR A 92 26.44 -6.95 -6.46
N ASP A 93 27.46 -6.32 -7.04
CA ASP A 93 28.61 -7.00 -7.65
C ASP A 93 29.84 -6.68 -6.80
N ARG A 94 30.20 -7.63 -5.91
CA ARG A 94 31.55 -7.92 -5.44
C ARG A 94 31.60 -9.30 -4.83
#